data_AF-A0A833R8L1-F1
#
_entry.id   AF-A0A833R8L1-F1
#
_cell.length_a   1.000
_cell.length_b   1.000
_cell.length_c   1.000
_cell.angle_alpha   90.00
_cell.angle_beta   90.00
_cell.angle_gamma   90.00
#
_symmetry.space_group_name_H-M   'P 1'
#
loop_
_entity.id
_entity.type
_entity.pdbx_description
1 polymer ?
#
loop_
_entity_poly.entity_id
_entity_poly.type
_entity_poly.pdbx_seq_one_letter_code
_entity_poly.pdbx_strand_id
1 'polypeptide(L)'
;MAKKSDDTKEWNIARMGISLLLNNKTEEAEALFTGHPHSFHIKAGRCFVLFMNALMTFENDKLQQAILLLKDMERECASDIGWLKSVKSKVFKAEETGVTIII
;
A
#
# COMPACT_ATOMS: atom_id res chain seq x y z
N MET A 1 15.60 -37.76 20.18
CA MET A 1 15.85 -36.84 19.06
C MET A 1 14.55 -36.12 18.74
N ALA A 2 14.50 -34.81 18.93
CA ALA A 2 13.48 -33.95 18.34
C ALA A 2 14.13 -32.60 18.08
N LYS A 3 14.69 -32.43 16.88
CA LYS A 3 15.13 -31.12 16.41
C LYS A 3 13.84 -30.38 16.09
N LYS A 4 13.35 -29.60 17.06
CA LYS A 4 12.25 -28.66 16.87
C LYS A 4 12.77 -27.66 15.84
N SER A 5 12.42 -27.86 14.58
CA SER A 5 12.68 -26.87 13.54
C SER A 5 12.02 -25.61 14.03
N ASP A 6 12.81 -24.55 14.12
CA ASP A 6 12.30 -23.20 14.27
C ASP A 6 11.49 -22.93 13.01
N ASP A 7 10.21 -23.30 13.04
CA ASP A 7 9.24 -23.19 11.96
C ASP A 7 8.87 -21.71 11.77
N THR A 8 9.86 -20.89 11.45
CA THR A 8 9.61 -19.63 10.80
C THR A 8 9.00 -19.98 9.45
N LYS A 9 7.66 -20.04 9.43
CA LYS A 9 6.89 -20.34 8.22
C LYS A 9 7.44 -19.47 7.10
N GLU A 10 7.75 -20.06 5.96
CA GLU A 10 8.52 -19.42 4.88
C GLU A 10 7.90 -18.11 4.37
N TRP A 11 6.59 -17.93 4.54
CA TRP A 11 5.89 -16.66 4.30
C TRP A 11 6.39 -15.51 5.18
N ASN A 12 6.85 -15.78 6.41
CA ASN A 12 7.38 -14.77 7.33
C ASN A 12 8.76 -14.29 6.85
N ILE A 13 9.56 -15.19 6.27
CA ILE A 13 10.83 -14.81 5.61
C ILE A 13 10.56 -13.92 4.40
N ALA A 14 9.56 -14.27 3.58
CA ALA A 14 9.12 -13.43 2.46
C ALA A 14 8.65 -12.04 2.94
N ARG A 15 7.82 -11.99 3.98
CA ARG A 15 7.34 -10.74 4.59
C ARG A 15 8.49 -9.89 5.12
N MET A 16 9.47 -10.51 5.78
CA MET A 16 10.63 -9.81 6.33
C MET A 16 11.52 -9.23 5.24
N GLY A 17 11.75 -9.96 4.14
CA GLY A 17 12.47 -9.42 2.98
C GLY A 17 11.76 -8.23 2.31
N ILE A 18 10.43 -8.26 2.22
CA ILE A 18 9.63 -7.11 1.76
C ILE A 18 9.79 -5.92 2.73
N SER A 19 9.75 -6.16 4.04
CA SER A 19 9.96 -5.12 5.04
C SER A 19 11.35 -4.48 4.93
N LEU A 20 12.40 -5.28 4.69
CA LEU A 20 13.75 -4.79 4.50
C LEU A 20 13.84 -3.85 3.27
N LEU A 21 13.25 -4.26 2.15
CA LEU A 21 13.15 -3.39 0.97
C LEU A 21 12.47 -2.05 1.28
N LEU A 22 11.30 -2.07 1.94
CA LEU A 22 10.55 -0.86 2.29
C LEU A 22 11.31 0.09 3.23
N ASN A 23 12.31 -0.42 3.92
CA ASN A 23 13.20 0.35 4.79
C ASN A 23 14.58 0.62 4.15
N ASN A 24 14.66 0.57 2.81
CA ASN A 24 15.88 0.81 2.02
C ASN A 24 17.05 -0.14 2.33
N LYS A 25 16.77 -1.34 2.84
CA LYS A 25 17.76 -2.39 3.15
C LYS A 25 17.73 -3.50 2.09
N THR A 26 17.85 -3.11 0.82
CA THR A 26 17.71 -4.04 -0.32
C THR A 26 18.76 -5.15 -0.34
N GLU A 27 20.01 -4.84 0.03
CA GLU A 27 21.09 -5.84 0.11
C GLU A 27 20.84 -6.88 1.20
N GLU A 28 20.33 -6.45 2.37
CA GLU A 28 19.94 -7.37 3.46
C GLU A 28 18.76 -8.26 3.04
N ALA A 29 17.82 -7.73 2.25
CA ALA A 29 16.72 -8.51 1.71
C ALA A 29 17.20 -9.61 0.74
N GLU A 30 18.15 -9.31 -0.14
CA GLU A 30 18.71 -10.28 -1.09
C GLU A 30 19.54 -11.35 -0.38
N ALA A 31 20.33 -10.97 0.63
CA ALA A 31 21.05 -11.91 1.48
C ALA A 31 20.09 -12.85 2.23
N LEU A 32 18.99 -12.30 2.78
CA LEU A 32 17.96 -13.08 3.45
C LEU A 32 17.35 -14.13 2.51
N PHE A 33 17.05 -13.79 1.26
CA PHE A 33 16.47 -14.75 0.30
C PHE A 33 17.46 -15.79 -0.19
N THR A 34 18.75 -15.43 -0.33
CA THR A 34 19.80 -16.36 -0.75
C THR A 34 20.02 -17.49 0.27
N GLY A 35 19.80 -17.22 1.56
CA GLY A 35 19.85 -18.22 2.63
C GLY A 35 18.71 -19.25 2.60
N HIS A 36 17.66 -19.04 1.80
CA HIS A 36 16.45 -19.88 1.80
C HIS A 36 15.88 -20.17 0.38
N PRO A 37 16.62 -20.86 -0.50
CA PRO A 37 16.32 -20.92 -1.94
C PRO A 37 15.13 -21.81 -2.36
N HIS A 38 14.61 -22.68 -1.48
CA HIS A 38 13.72 -23.79 -1.87
C HIS A 38 12.22 -23.57 -1.59
N SER A 39 11.78 -22.38 -1.18
CA SER A 39 10.36 -22.08 -0.93
C SER A 39 9.67 -21.32 -2.07
N PHE A 40 8.42 -21.67 -2.37
CA PHE A 40 7.54 -20.87 -3.24
C PHE A 40 7.35 -19.44 -2.71
N HIS A 41 7.11 -19.28 -1.40
CA HIS A 41 6.87 -17.97 -0.78
C HIS A 41 8.09 -17.06 -0.90
N ILE A 42 9.29 -17.62 -0.74
CA ILE A 42 10.55 -16.88 -0.79
C ILE A 42 10.88 -16.47 -2.22
N LYS A 43 10.63 -17.35 -3.20
CA LYS A 43 10.73 -17.00 -4.63
C LYS A 43 9.78 -15.86 -4.99
N ALA A 44 8.52 -15.92 -4.55
CA ALA A 44 7.54 -14.86 -4.77
C ALA A 44 7.98 -13.53 -4.12
N GLY A 45 8.46 -13.57 -2.87
CA GLY A 45 9.00 -12.40 -2.17
C GLY A 45 10.20 -11.79 -2.89
N ARG A 46 11.15 -12.61 -3.35
CA ARG A 46 12.32 -12.16 -4.12
C ARG A 46 11.94 -11.53 -5.45
N CYS A 47 10.99 -12.11 -6.19
CA CYS A 47 10.46 -11.50 -7.42
C CYS A 47 9.83 -10.13 -7.15
N PHE A 48 9.02 -10.00 -6.10
CA PHE A 48 8.43 -8.72 -5.71
C PHE A 48 9.51 -7.69 -5.36
N VAL A 49 10.52 -8.10 -4.58
CA VAL A 49 11.59 -7.21 -4.15
C VAL A 49 12.43 -6.71 -5.33
N LEU A 50 12.80 -7.60 -6.25
CA LEU A 50 13.51 -7.24 -7.48
C LEU A 50 12.68 -6.29 -8.35
N PHE A 51 11.39 -6.56 -8.52
CA PHE A 51 10.49 -5.73 -9.32
C PHE A 51 10.34 -4.32 -8.72
N MET A 52 10.11 -4.23 -7.42
CA MET A 52 9.95 -2.96 -6.72
C MET A 52 11.27 -2.19 -6.62
N ASN A 53 12.40 -2.86 -6.44
CA ASN A 53 13.71 -2.24 -6.51
C ASN A 53 13.93 -1.63 -7.91
N ALA A 54 13.60 -2.36 -8.99
CA ALA A 54 13.67 -1.86 -10.36
C ALA A 54 12.76 -0.63 -10.58
N LEU A 55 11.51 -0.68 -10.11
CA LEU A 55 10.56 0.45 -10.21
C LEU A 55 11.01 1.67 -9.42
N MET A 56 11.58 1.48 -8.23
CA MET A 56 12.11 2.59 -7.42
C MET A 56 13.38 3.19 -8.03
N THR A 57 14.14 2.41 -8.81
CA THR A 57 15.40 2.88 -9.40
C THR A 57 15.27 3.69 -10.69
N PHE A 58 14.10 3.78 -11.36
CA PHE A 58 13.97 4.59 -12.57
C PHE A 58 12.67 5.39 -12.72
N GLU A 59 12.89 6.71 -12.71
CA GLU A 59 12.03 7.83 -13.12
C GLU A 59 11.08 8.41 -12.06
N ASN A 60 11.68 9.24 -11.19
CA ASN A 60 10.95 10.27 -10.42
C ASN A 60 9.94 11.03 -11.29
N ASP A 61 10.26 11.25 -12.57
CA ASP A 61 9.38 11.93 -13.52
C ASP A 61 8.11 11.15 -13.84
N LYS A 62 8.18 9.81 -13.91
CA LYS A 62 6.99 8.95 -14.06
C LYS A 62 6.16 8.88 -12.79
N LEU A 63 6.79 8.91 -11.62
CA LEU A 63 6.09 9.02 -10.34
C LEU A 63 5.36 10.37 -10.22
N GLN A 64 6.02 11.47 -10.59
CA GLN A 64 5.41 12.79 -10.62
C GLN A 64 4.25 12.85 -11.64
N GLN A 65 4.40 12.25 -12.82
CA GLN A 65 3.33 12.15 -13.81
C GLN A 65 2.13 11.34 -13.29
N ALA A 66 2.37 10.20 -12.61
CA ALA A 66 1.30 9.41 -12.00
C ALA A 66 0.56 10.19 -10.90
N ILE A 67 1.28 10.96 -10.07
CA ILE A 67 0.70 11.83 -9.04
C ILE A 67 -0.14 12.94 -9.68
N LEU A 68 0.33 13.55 -10.77
CA LEU A 68 -0.42 14.59 -11.48
C LEU A 68 -1.70 14.05 -12.12
N LEU A 69 -1.63 12.88 -12.74
CA LEU A 69 -2.78 12.22 -13.35
C LEU A 69 -3.85 11.85 -12.29
N LEU A 70 -3.42 11.37 -11.13
CA LEU A 70 -4.31 11.07 -10.00
C LEU A 70 -5.02 12.33 -9.48
N LYS A 71 -4.32 13.47 -9.36
CA LYS A 71 -4.92 14.75 -8.94
C LYS A 71 -5.93 15.29 -9.95
N ASP A 72 -5.69 15.08 -11.24
CA ASP A 72 -6.61 15.52 -12.29
C ASP A 72 -7.89 14.66 -12.29
N MET A 73 -7.73 13.34 -12.19
CA MET A 73 -8.85 12.42 -11.99
C MET A 73 -9.65 12.74 -10.72
N GLU A 74 -8.98 13.06 -9.61
CA GLU A 74 -9.64 13.51 -8.37
C GLU A 74 -10.48 14.77 -8.60
N ARG A 75 -9.99 15.73 -9.38
CA ARG A 75 -10.73 16.95 -9.72
C ARG A 75 -11.95 16.66 -10.58
N GLU A 76 -11.82 15.80 -11.59
CA GLU A 76 -12.95 15.37 -12.43
C GLU A 76 -14.00 14.62 -11.61
N CYS A 77 -13.57 13.70 -10.74
CA CYS A 77 -14.46 13.01 -9.82
C CYS A 77 -15.12 13.99 -8.84
N ALA A 78 -14.38 14.92 -8.25
CA ALA A 78 -14.93 15.93 -7.34
C ALA A 78 -15.87 16.93 -8.04
N SER A 79 -15.70 17.14 -9.35
CA SER A 79 -16.64 17.92 -10.15
C SER A 79 -17.97 17.20 -10.38
N ASP A 80 -17.96 15.86 -10.37
CA ASP A 80 -19.15 15.01 -10.52
C ASP A 80 -19.74 14.53 -9.18
N ILE A 81 -18.98 14.67 -8.08
CA ILE A 81 -19.45 14.33 -6.75
C ILE A 81 -19.98 15.60 -6.08
N GLY A 82 -21.29 15.83 -6.22
CA GLY A 82 -22.09 16.74 -5.39
C GLY A 82 -22.05 16.48 -3.87
N TRP A 83 -21.21 15.54 -3.40
CA TRP A 83 -21.04 15.21 -2.00
C TRP A 83 -20.47 16.36 -1.18
N LEU A 84 -19.58 17.19 -1.71
CA LEU A 84 -19.08 18.35 -0.96
C LEU A 84 -20.20 19.37 -0.70
N LYS A 85 -21.19 19.50 -1.60
CA LYS A 85 -22.42 20.26 -1.34
C LYS A 85 -23.32 19.56 -0.32
N SER A 86 -23.46 18.23 -0.38
CA SER A 86 -24.28 17.46 0.58
C SER A 86 -23.68 17.37 1.99
N VAL A 87 -22.36 17.35 2.13
CA VAL A 87 -21.69 17.41 3.44
C VAL A 87 -21.79 18.82 4.00
N LYS A 88 -21.62 19.86 3.16
CA LYS A 88 -21.86 21.26 3.56
C LYS A 88 -23.31 21.49 3.99
N SER A 89 -24.31 20.94 3.30
CA SER A 89 -25.72 21.11 3.70
C SER A 89 -26.08 20.37 4.98
N LYS A 90 -25.45 19.22 5.26
CA LYS A 90 -25.68 18.46 6.50
C LYS A 90 -25.04 19.11 7.72
N VAL A 91 -23.88 19.76 7.54
CA VAL A 91 -23.19 20.46 8.64
C VAL A 91 -23.78 21.85 8.88
N PHE A 92 -24.21 22.58 7.84
CA PHE A 92 -24.80 23.92 8.01
C PHE A 92 -26.32 23.94 8.32
N LYS A 93 -27.07 22.84 8.14
CA LYS A 93 -28.50 22.77 8.56
C LYS A 93 -28.70 22.46 10.04
N ALA A 94 -27.64 22.12 10.78
CA ALA A 94 -27.75 21.81 12.21
C ALA A 94 -27.94 23.06 13.09
N GLU A 95 -27.84 24.27 12.53
CA GLU A 95 -27.96 25.52 13.29
C GLU A 95 -29.29 26.28 13.10
N GLU A 96 -30.23 25.80 12.27
CA GLU A 96 -31.55 26.42 12.12
C GLU A 96 -32.68 25.42 12.38
N THR A 97 -33.17 25.46 13.62
CA THR A 97 -34.57 25.29 14.07
C THR A 97 -35.28 23.94 13.79
N GLY A 98 -35.49 23.20 14.90
CA GLY A 98 -36.17 21.91 14.89
C GLY A 98 -37.69 21.98 14.72
N VAL A 99 -38.26 20.90 14.17
CA VAL A 99 -39.64 20.42 14.40
C VAL A 99 -39.66 18.89 14.13
N THR A 100 -40.25 18.16 15.08
CA THR A 100 -40.66 16.74 15.08
C THR A 100 -41.65 16.38 13.96
N ILE A 101 -41.52 15.20 13.30
CA ILE A 101 -42.61 14.33 12.77
C ILE A 101 -42.00 12.90 12.64
N ILE A 102 -42.21 11.93 13.56
CA ILE A 102 -43.27 10.88 13.62
C ILE A 102 -43.78 10.40 12.26
N ILE A 103 -43.26 9.29 11.72
CA ILE A 103 -43.91 7.95 11.61
C ILE A 103 -42.80 6.91 11.41
#